data_AF-A0AAQ3SWR9-F1
#
_entry.id   AF-A0AAQ3SWR9-F1
#
_cell.length_a   1.000
_cell.length_b   1.000
_cell.length_c   1.000
_cell.angle_alpha   90.00
_cell.angle_beta   90.00
_cell.angle_gamma   90.00
#
_symmetry.space_group_name_H-M   'P 1'
#
loop_
_entity.id
_entity.type
_entity.pdbx_description
1 polymer ?
#
loop_
_entity_poly.entity_id
_entity_poly.type
_entity_poly.pdbx_seq_one_letter_code
_entity_poly.pdbx_strand_id
1 'polypeptide(L)'
;MHRAAFVVDIEHYCISGHKNHQGDVKHVRLTIRGAKRTDIQDAIHYGFVQAGDVDKHGYSNGPDSSSFTVQVEGHVDVGTLCDRLKKKASSVKIEAVIPGDLKAKMARQEQELSSLKKQNEELKDSAGEEKRRLRTELGSAEEEKRKLHRRIKDLESSNSQLEVQIRSRRIDVVTIHEEEVHAKLRISEDSRRRIK
;
A
#
# COMPACT_ATOMS: atom_id res chain seq x y z
N MET A 1 10.75 -4.76 -16.43
CA MET A 1 10.28 -6.00 -15.79
C MET A 1 10.29 -7.11 -16.83
N HIS A 2 11.31 -7.96 -16.80
CA HIS A 2 11.46 -9.05 -17.76
C HIS A 2 10.50 -10.19 -17.38
N ARG A 3 9.51 -10.45 -18.23
CA ARG A 3 8.75 -11.71 -18.19
C ARG A 3 9.74 -12.82 -18.54
N ALA A 4 10.13 -13.63 -17.56
CA ALA A 4 10.80 -14.89 -17.81
C ALA A 4 9.78 -15.80 -18.52
N ALA A 5 9.84 -15.83 -19.85
CA ALA A 5 9.19 -16.86 -20.63
C ALA A 5 9.96 -18.15 -20.37
N PHE A 6 9.39 -19.06 -19.58
CA PHE A 6 9.83 -20.45 -19.58
C PHE A 6 9.43 -21.04 -20.93
N VAL A 7 10.29 -20.82 -21.94
CA VAL A 7 10.24 -21.55 -23.19
C VAL A 7 10.80 -22.93 -22.86
N VAL A 8 9.94 -23.83 -22.39
CA VAL A 8 10.26 -25.25 -22.41
C VAL A 8 10.40 -25.60 -23.88
N ASP A 9 11.54 -26.12 -24.33
CA ASP A 9 11.72 -26.57 -25.71
C ASP A 9 10.70 -27.67 -26.03
N ILE A 10 9.62 -27.29 -26.68
CA ILE A 10 8.44 -28.13 -26.88
C ILE A 10 8.69 -29.17 -28.00
N GLU A 11 9.69 -28.95 -28.86
CA GLU A 11 10.03 -29.88 -29.95
C GLU A 11 10.49 -31.25 -29.43
N HIS A 12 11.05 -31.34 -28.22
CA HIS A 12 11.49 -32.61 -27.62
C HIS A 12 10.40 -33.39 -26.86
N TYR A 13 9.26 -32.76 -26.54
CA TYR A 13 8.16 -33.43 -25.83
C TYR A 13 7.35 -34.37 -26.73
N CYS A 14 7.36 -34.13 -28.04
CA CYS A 14 6.70 -35.00 -29.03
C CYS A 14 7.54 -36.23 -29.41
N ILE A 15 8.84 -36.26 -29.10
CA ILE A 15 9.79 -37.30 -29.54
C ILE A 15 10.18 -38.21 -28.38
N SER A 16 10.24 -37.70 -27.15
CA SER A 16 10.49 -38.53 -25.97
C SER A 16 9.17 -38.97 -25.35
N GLY A 17 8.80 -40.23 -25.57
CA GLY A 17 7.73 -40.92 -24.85
C GLY A 17 8.09 -41.12 -23.37
N HIS A 18 8.25 -40.03 -22.63
CA HIS A 18 8.32 -40.08 -21.18
C HIS A 18 6.93 -40.43 -20.66
N LYS A 19 6.77 -41.69 -20.26
CA LYS A 19 5.64 -42.20 -19.48
C LYS A 19 5.60 -41.50 -18.12
N ASN A 20 5.17 -40.24 -18.08
CA ASN A 20 4.94 -39.53 -16.84
C ASN A 20 3.50 -39.75 -16.39
N HIS A 21 3.41 -40.59 -15.36
CA HIS A 21 2.31 -40.87 -14.44
C HIS A 21 0.94 -40.28 -14.77
N GLN A 22 0.05 -41.21 -15.09
CA GLN A 22 -1.40 -41.18 -14.89
C GLN A 22 -1.74 -40.40 -13.60
N GLY A 23 -2.11 -39.12 -13.70
CA GLY A 23 -2.55 -38.35 -12.52
C GLY A 23 -2.36 -36.84 -12.49
N ASP A 24 -1.66 -36.19 -13.44
CA ASP A 24 -1.48 -34.73 -13.36
C ASP A 24 -2.51 -33.97 -14.21
N VAL A 25 -3.21 -33.01 -13.60
CA VAL A 25 -4.05 -32.05 -14.33
C VAL A 25 -3.11 -31.13 -15.10
N LYS A 26 -3.33 -30.98 -16.41
CA LYS A 26 -2.54 -30.12 -17.29
C LYS A 26 -3.47 -29.23 -18.09
N HIS A 27 -2.97 -28.05 -18.40
CA HIS A 27 -3.56 -27.12 -19.35
C HIS A 27 -2.66 -27.07 -20.56
N VAL A 28 -3.14 -27.58 -21.69
CA VAL A 28 -2.36 -27.73 -22.91
C VAL A 28 -2.93 -26.77 -23.95
N ARG A 29 -2.06 -25.91 -24.51
CA ARG A 29 -2.41 -25.09 -25.67
C ARG A 29 -1.73 -25.64 -26.91
N LEU A 30 -2.52 -25.93 -27.94
CA LEU A 30 -2.08 -26.50 -29.21
C LEU A 30 -2.53 -25.62 -30.36
N THR A 31 -1.75 -25.59 -31.43
CA THR A 31 -2.13 -25.05 -32.72
C THR A 31 -2.08 -26.15 -33.77
N ILE A 32 -3.20 -26.36 -34.47
CA ILE A 32 -3.43 -27.50 -35.38
C ILE A 32 -3.73 -26.95 -36.77
N ARG A 33 -3.07 -27.48 -37.81
CA ARG A 33 -3.29 -27.12 -39.21
C ARG A 33 -3.75 -28.32 -40.04
N GLY A 34 -4.54 -28.05 -41.08
CA GLY A 34 -4.97 -29.07 -42.04
C GLY A 34 -6.00 -30.07 -41.52
N ALA A 35 -6.72 -29.75 -40.45
CA ALA A 35 -7.85 -30.50 -39.93
C ALA A 35 -9.08 -29.60 -39.79
N LYS A 36 -10.28 -30.16 -39.94
CA LYS A 36 -11.52 -29.42 -39.67
C LYS A 36 -11.74 -29.32 -38.16
N ARG A 37 -12.40 -28.25 -37.72
CA ARG A 37 -12.76 -28.05 -36.30
C ARG A 37 -13.50 -29.24 -35.69
N THR A 38 -14.43 -29.83 -36.42
CA THR A 38 -15.22 -30.99 -35.98
C THR A 38 -14.34 -32.21 -35.72
N ASP A 39 -13.38 -32.49 -36.62
CA ASP A 39 -12.47 -33.63 -36.48
C ASP A 39 -11.55 -33.47 -35.25
N ILE A 40 -11.19 -32.23 -34.94
CA ILE A 40 -10.38 -31.87 -33.76
C ILE A 40 -11.22 -32.03 -32.48
N GLN A 41 -12.46 -31.51 -32.48
CA GLN A 41 -13.38 -31.63 -31.35
C GLN A 41 -13.68 -33.10 -31.04
N ASP A 42 -13.98 -33.90 -32.06
CA ASP A 42 -14.22 -35.34 -31.91
C ASP A 42 -12.99 -36.06 -31.33
N ALA A 43 -11.79 -35.78 -31.86
CA ALA A 43 -10.57 -36.42 -31.39
C ALA A 43 -10.28 -36.16 -29.89
N ILE A 44 -10.72 -35.02 -29.38
CA ILE A 44 -10.53 -34.61 -27.98
C ILE A 44 -11.67 -35.11 -27.11
N HIS A 45 -12.92 -34.96 -27.55
CA HIS A 45 -14.10 -35.40 -26.83
C HIS A 45 -14.08 -36.92 -26.57
N TYR A 46 -13.80 -37.74 -27.59
CA TYR A 46 -13.68 -39.19 -27.44
C TYR A 46 -12.39 -39.66 -26.75
N GLY A 47 -11.48 -38.76 -26.37
CA GLY A 47 -10.19 -39.11 -25.78
C GLY A 47 -10.02 -38.71 -24.33
N PHE A 48 -10.58 -37.57 -23.93
CA PHE A 48 -10.20 -36.90 -22.69
C PHE A 48 -11.39 -36.39 -21.88
N VAL A 49 -12.59 -36.39 -22.46
CA VAL A 49 -13.84 -36.10 -21.73
C VAL A 49 -14.38 -37.42 -21.20
N GLN A 50 -14.45 -37.59 -19.88
CA GLN A 50 -15.07 -38.78 -19.29
C GLN A 50 -16.58 -38.76 -19.58
N ALA A 51 -17.18 -39.93 -19.71
CA ALA A 51 -18.61 -40.06 -19.99
C ALA A 51 -19.43 -39.35 -18.89
N GLY A 52 -20.11 -38.25 -19.26
CA GLY A 52 -20.90 -37.41 -18.35
C GLY A 52 -20.27 -36.07 -17.97
N ASP A 53 -19.02 -35.81 -18.35
CA ASP A 53 -18.37 -34.51 -18.15
C ASP A 53 -18.66 -33.53 -19.30
N VAL A 54 -18.75 -32.25 -18.94
CA VAL A 54 -18.90 -31.15 -19.90
C VAL A 54 -17.56 -30.87 -20.57
N ASP A 55 -17.55 -30.75 -21.90
CA ASP A 55 -16.38 -30.29 -22.65
C ASP A 55 -16.04 -28.84 -22.23
N LYS A 56 -14.98 -28.69 -21.42
CA LYS A 56 -14.46 -27.39 -20.96
C LYS A 56 -13.32 -26.87 -21.86
N HIS A 57 -13.10 -27.48 -23.02
CA HIS A 57 -11.99 -27.13 -23.89
C HIS A 57 -12.32 -25.90 -24.74
N GLY A 58 -11.34 -25.00 -24.85
CA GLY A 58 -11.45 -23.79 -25.64
C GLY A 58 -11.02 -24.04 -27.08
N TYR A 59 -11.87 -23.68 -28.06
CA TYR A 59 -11.54 -23.77 -29.48
C TYR A 59 -11.64 -22.38 -30.11
N SER A 60 -10.55 -21.88 -30.67
CA SER A 60 -10.50 -20.61 -31.38
C SER A 60 -9.79 -20.77 -32.73
N ASN A 61 -10.15 -19.94 -33.69
CA ASN A 61 -9.39 -19.87 -34.95
C ASN A 61 -8.03 -19.24 -34.66
N GLY A 62 -6.99 -19.80 -35.28
CA GLY A 62 -5.67 -19.19 -35.29
C GLY A 62 -5.66 -17.89 -36.10
N PRO A 63 -4.62 -17.05 -35.92
CA PRO A 63 -4.53 -15.73 -36.54
C PRO A 63 -4.50 -15.75 -38.07
N ASP A 64 -4.15 -16.89 -38.67
CA ASP A 64 -4.04 -17.11 -40.11
C ASP A 64 -5.28 -17.75 -40.75
N SER A 65 -6.35 -17.97 -39.98
CA SER A 65 -7.59 -18.68 -40.39
C SER A 65 -7.41 -20.10 -40.95
N SER A 66 -6.17 -20.56 -41.08
CA SER A 66 -5.75 -21.86 -41.62
C SER A 66 -5.28 -22.81 -40.53
N SER A 67 -5.21 -22.31 -39.29
CA SER A 67 -4.95 -23.08 -38.08
C SER A 67 -6.07 -22.92 -37.05
N PHE A 68 -6.16 -23.90 -36.15
CA PHE A 68 -7.04 -23.89 -34.99
C PHE A 68 -6.20 -23.93 -33.72
N THR A 69 -6.48 -23.02 -32.79
CA THR A 69 -5.90 -23.06 -31.44
C THR A 69 -6.87 -23.77 -30.50
N VAL A 70 -6.35 -24.75 -29.77
CA VAL A 70 -7.10 -25.56 -28.84
C VAL A 70 -6.49 -25.44 -27.45
N GLN A 71 -7.34 -25.21 -26.45
CA GLN A 71 -6.98 -25.26 -25.05
C GLN A 71 -7.67 -26.45 -24.40
N VAL A 72 -6.89 -27.47 -24.05
CA VAL A 72 -7.38 -28.67 -23.36
C VAL A 72 -7.05 -28.54 -21.88
N GLU A 73 -8.07 -28.66 -21.03
CA GLU A 73 -7.95 -28.62 -19.57
C GLU A 73 -8.33 -29.99 -18.99
N GLY A 74 -7.57 -30.49 -18.03
CA GLY A 74 -7.90 -31.73 -17.31
C GLY A 74 -6.73 -32.70 -17.21
N HIS A 75 -7.02 -33.96 -16.88
CA HIS A 75 -6.01 -35.03 -16.91
C HIS A 75 -5.72 -35.43 -18.36
N VAL A 76 -4.74 -34.78 -18.96
CA VAL A 76 -4.37 -34.98 -20.36
C VAL A 76 -2.99 -35.57 -20.46
N ASP A 77 -2.91 -36.75 -21.08
CA ASP A 77 -1.65 -37.25 -21.62
C ASP A 77 -1.34 -36.52 -22.94
N VAL A 78 -0.37 -35.61 -22.87
CA VAL A 78 0.06 -34.77 -24.00
C VAL A 78 0.55 -35.63 -25.17
N GLY A 79 1.23 -36.75 -24.90
CA GLY A 79 1.73 -37.65 -25.94
C GLY A 79 0.59 -38.29 -26.71
N THR A 80 -0.34 -38.92 -25.97
CA THR A 80 -1.54 -39.55 -26.55
C THR A 80 -2.41 -38.54 -27.31
N LEU A 81 -2.54 -37.31 -26.81
CA LEU A 81 -3.28 -36.24 -27.49
C LEU A 81 -2.62 -35.85 -28.81
N CYS A 82 -1.30 -35.65 -28.83
CA CYS A 82 -0.57 -35.32 -30.04
C CYS A 82 -0.64 -36.43 -31.09
N ASP A 83 -0.51 -37.69 -30.69
CA ASP A 83 -0.56 -38.83 -31.61
C ASP A 83 -1.94 -38.98 -32.27
N ARG A 84 -3.02 -38.73 -31.52
CA ARG A 84 -4.37 -38.71 -32.09
C ARG A 84 -4.56 -37.57 -33.08
N LEU A 85 -4.11 -36.37 -32.74
CA LEU A 85 -4.28 -35.20 -33.59
C LEU A 85 -3.43 -35.28 -34.87
N LYS A 86 -2.21 -35.84 -34.80
CA LYS A 86 -1.36 -36.08 -35.99
C LYS A 86 -1.99 -37.02 -37.01
N LYS A 87 -2.93 -37.89 -36.63
CA LYS A 87 -3.68 -38.76 -37.56
C LYS A 87 -4.74 -38.01 -38.37
N LYS A 88 -5.13 -36.80 -37.93
CA LYS A 88 -6.22 -36.02 -38.51
C LYS A 88 -5.75 -34.68 -39.10
N ALA A 89 -4.60 -34.19 -38.66
CA ALA A 89 -4.04 -32.90 -39.01
C ALA A 89 -2.74 -33.05 -39.80
N SER A 90 -2.45 -32.08 -40.68
CA SER A 90 -1.17 -32.03 -41.38
C SER A 90 -0.03 -31.54 -40.49
N SER A 91 -0.34 -30.75 -39.45
CA SER A 91 0.63 -30.28 -38.47
C SER A 91 -0.04 -30.02 -37.13
N VAL A 92 0.64 -30.41 -36.04
CA VAL A 92 0.23 -30.14 -34.65
C VAL A 92 1.43 -29.55 -33.93
N LYS A 93 1.28 -28.33 -33.44
CA LYS A 93 2.28 -27.62 -32.64
C LYS A 93 1.75 -27.43 -31.23
N ILE A 94 2.45 -27.97 -30.23
CA ILE A 94 2.17 -27.63 -28.84
C ILE A 94 2.79 -26.25 -28.58
N GLU A 95 1.99 -25.32 -28.04
CA GLU A 95 2.44 -23.98 -27.69
C GLU A 95 2.75 -23.81 -26.21
N ALA A 96 2.01 -24.54 -25.36
CA ALA A 96 2.21 -24.48 -23.92
C ALA A 96 1.70 -25.76 -23.25
N VAL A 97 2.38 -26.18 -22.19
CA VAL A 97 1.91 -27.19 -21.24
C VAL A 97 2.09 -26.60 -19.85
N ILE A 98 0.98 -26.32 -19.16
CA ILE A 98 0.97 -25.72 -17.84
C ILE A 98 0.40 -26.74 -16.85
N PRO A 99 1.18 -27.22 -15.88
CA PRO A 99 0.67 -28.04 -14.78
C PRO A 99 -0.46 -27.32 -14.02
N GLY A 100 -1.49 -28.05 -13.63
CA GLY A 100 -2.68 -27.50 -12.96
C GLY A 100 -2.34 -26.87 -11.60
N ASP A 101 -1.39 -27.46 -10.88
CA ASP A 101 -0.89 -26.91 -9.61
C ASP A 101 -0.19 -25.56 -9.81
N LEU A 102 0.55 -25.41 -10.91
CA LEU A 102 1.22 -24.16 -11.26
C LEU A 102 0.21 -23.07 -11.65
N LYS A 103 -0.81 -23.40 -12.44
CA LYS A 103 -1.91 -22.46 -12.77
C LYS A 103 -2.64 -22.00 -11.50
N ALA A 104 -2.91 -22.92 -10.58
CA ALA A 104 -3.54 -22.60 -9.30
C ALA A 104 -2.63 -21.72 -8.41
N LYS A 105 -1.33 -22.00 -8.34
CA LYS A 105 -0.35 -21.17 -7.61
C LYS A 105 -0.28 -19.76 -8.18
N MET A 106 -0.23 -19.61 -9.51
CA MET A 106 -0.22 -18.30 -10.17
C MET A 106 -1.48 -17.50 -9.84
N ALA A 107 -2.67 -18.11 -9.91
CA ALA A 107 -3.92 -17.43 -9.58
C ALA A 107 -3.96 -16.98 -8.11
N ARG A 108 -3.46 -17.81 -7.18
CA ARG A 108 -3.34 -17.44 -5.75
C ARG A 108 -2.38 -16.27 -5.57
N GLN A 109 -1.22 -16.30 -6.23
CA GLN A 109 -0.24 -15.21 -6.17
C GLN A 109 -0.77 -13.91 -6.77
N GLU A 110 -1.52 -13.97 -7.87
CA GLU A 110 -2.18 -12.79 -8.45
C GLU A 110 -3.22 -12.19 -7.50
N GLN A 111 -4.00 -13.04 -6.84
CA GLN A 111 -4.97 -12.61 -5.84
C GLN A 111 -4.29 -11.97 -4.62
N GLU A 112 -3.21 -12.57 -4.12
CA GLU A 112 -2.42 -12.04 -3.01
C GLU A 112 -1.73 -10.71 -3.36
N LEU A 113 -1.18 -10.59 -4.57
CA LEU A 113 -0.62 -9.33 -5.04
C LEU A 113 -1.69 -8.24 -5.16
N SER A 114 -2.91 -8.60 -5.57
CA SER A 114 -4.02 -7.66 -5.65
C SER A 114 -4.45 -7.18 -4.26
N SER A 115 -4.57 -8.09 -3.28
CA SER A 115 -4.93 -7.71 -1.91
C SER A 115 -3.85 -6.86 -1.24
N LEU A 116 -2.57 -7.22 -1.39
CA LEU A 116 -1.44 -6.44 -0.86
C LEU A 116 -1.37 -5.04 -1.47
N LYS A 117 -1.63 -4.90 -2.79
CA LYS A 117 -1.70 -3.57 -3.42
C LYS A 117 -2.81 -2.72 -2.81
N LYS A 118 -3.99 -3.30 -2.60
CA LYS A 118 -5.12 -2.59 -1.99
C LYS A 118 -4.77 -2.12 -0.57
N GLN A 119 -4.22 -3.01 0.26
CA GLN A 119 -3.78 -2.67 1.62
C GLN A 119 -2.70 -1.58 1.63
N ASN A 120 -1.76 -1.62 0.69
CA ASN A 120 -0.70 -0.62 0.61
C ASN A 120 -1.25 0.78 0.26
N GLU A 121 -2.21 0.87 -0.67
CA GLU A 121 -2.85 2.15 -0.97
C GLU A 121 -3.68 2.67 0.22
N GLU A 122 -4.44 1.81 0.91
CA GLU A 122 -5.17 2.19 2.13
C GLU A 122 -4.22 2.72 3.23
N LEU A 123 -3.07 2.08 3.42
CA LEU A 123 -2.06 2.53 4.39
C LEU A 123 -1.42 3.87 3.99
N LYS A 124 -1.16 4.09 2.70
CA LYS A 124 -0.62 5.38 2.21
C LYS A 124 -1.61 6.51 2.44
N ASP A 125 -2.89 6.28 2.17
CA ASP A 125 -3.94 7.28 2.37
C ASP A 125 -4.07 7.63 3.86
N SER A 126 -4.14 6.61 4.72
CA SER A 126 -4.18 6.81 6.18
C SER A 126 -2.96 7.56 6.71
N ALA A 127 -1.75 7.20 6.28
CA ALA A 127 -0.53 7.89 6.65
C ALA A 127 -0.50 9.35 6.14
N GLY A 128 -1.06 9.59 4.94
CA GLY A 128 -1.20 10.92 4.37
C GLY A 128 -2.16 11.81 5.16
N GLU A 129 -3.29 11.28 5.59
CA GLU A 129 -4.25 11.97 6.46
C GLU A 129 -3.66 12.31 7.83
N GLU A 130 -3.01 11.33 8.46
CA GLU A 130 -2.39 11.53 9.78
C GLU A 130 -1.29 12.60 9.72
N LYS A 131 -0.46 12.58 8.69
CA LYS A 131 0.55 13.62 8.47
C LYS A 131 -0.06 15.02 8.31
N ARG A 132 -1.23 15.14 7.68
CA ARG A 132 -1.94 16.42 7.56
C ARG A 132 -2.47 16.88 8.91
N ARG A 133 -3.06 15.98 9.71
CA ARG A 133 -3.56 16.27 11.06
C ARG A 133 -2.43 16.77 11.96
N LEU A 134 -1.34 16.02 12.05
CA LEU A 134 -0.17 16.38 12.85
C LEU A 134 0.44 17.72 12.43
N ARG A 135 0.47 18.03 11.12
CA ARG A 135 0.96 19.32 10.63
C ARG A 135 0.09 20.49 11.10
N THR A 136 -1.23 20.30 11.12
CA THR A 136 -2.17 21.32 11.63
C THR A 136 -2.02 21.49 13.13
N GLU A 137 -1.98 20.38 13.89
CA GLU A 137 -1.80 20.41 15.34
C GLU A 137 -0.49 21.08 15.75
N LEU A 138 0.62 20.76 15.06
CA LEU A 138 1.91 21.40 15.28
C LEU A 138 1.83 22.92 15.05
N GLY A 139 1.18 23.35 13.96
CA GLY A 139 0.99 24.78 13.67
C GLY A 139 0.18 25.49 14.74
N SER A 140 -0.90 24.88 15.22
CA SER A 140 -1.70 25.43 16.33
C SER A 140 -0.90 25.51 17.63
N ALA A 141 -0.15 24.46 17.97
CA ALA A 141 0.69 24.44 19.16
C ALA A 141 1.82 25.49 19.12
N GLU A 142 2.44 25.69 17.96
CA GLU A 142 3.44 26.73 17.75
C GLU A 142 2.86 28.14 17.91
N GLU A 143 1.64 28.37 17.43
CA GLU A 143 0.98 29.67 17.57
C GLU A 143 0.58 29.96 19.02
N GLU A 144 0.04 28.97 19.73
CA GLU A 144 -0.24 29.10 21.17
C GLU A 144 1.04 29.35 21.97
N LYS A 145 2.13 28.64 21.65
CA LYS A 145 3.45 28.91 22.25
C LYS A 145 3.86 30.36 22.04
N ARG A 146 3.71 30.91 20.83
CA ARG A 146 4.05 32.32 20.54
C ARG A 146 3.18 33.29 21.34
N LYS A 147 1.88 33.06 21.45
CA LYS A 147 0.96 33.89 22.24
C LYS A 147 1.37 33.91 23.71
N LEU A 148 1.65 32.76 24.29
CA LEU A 148 2.10 32.65 25.67
C LEU A 148 3.43 33.38 25.90
N HIS A 149 4.40 33.26 24.99
CA HIS A 149 5.66 33.99 25.09
C HIS A 149 5.46 35.50 25.09
N ARG A 150 4.56 36.03 24.25
CA ARG A 150 4.22 37.46 24.27
C ARG A 150 3.59 37.85 25.61
N ARG A 151 2.65 37.05 26.11
CA ARG A 151 1.98 37.33 27.38
C ARG A 151 2.94 37.33 28.57
N ILE A 152 3.90 36.40 28.60
CA ILE A 152 4.95 36.36 29.62
C ILE A 152 5.76 37.66 29.58
N LYS A 153 6.22 38.07 28.39
CA LYS A 153 7.02 39.29 28.22
C LYS A 153 6.25 40.55 28.67
N ASP A 154 4.96 40.63 28.37
CA ASP A 154 4.11 41.75 28.79
C ASP A 154 3.97 41.79 30.31
N LEU A 155 3.73 40.63 30.94
CA LEU A 155 3.65 40.50 32.39
C LEU A 155 4.96 40.85 33.08
N GLU A 156 6.11 40.40 32.55
CA GLU A 156 7.44 40.76 33.06
C GLU A 156 7.68 42.28 33.03
N SER A 157 7.25 42.93 31.94
CA SER A 157 7.36 44.38 31.77
C SER A 157 6.47 45.13 32.76
N SER A 158 5.20 44.70 32.92
CA SER A 158 4.28 45.28 33.91
C SER A 158 4.79 45.08 35.34
N ASN A 159 5.33 43.91 35.66
CA ASN A 159 5.85 43.63 36.99
C ASN A 159 7.07 44.51 37.31
N SER A 160 7.98 44.69 36.35
CA SER A 160 9.12 45.60 36.48
C SER A 160 8.68 47.05 36.75
N GLN A 161 7.63 47.52 36.07
CA GLN A 161 7.07 48.85 36.32
C GLN A 161 6.46 48.97 37.72
N LEU A 162 5.70 47.96 38.16
CA LEU A 162 5.13 47.93 39.50
C LEU A 162 6.21 47.93 40.58
N GLU A 163 7.31 47.18 40.40
CA GLU A 163 8.44 47.20 41.32
C GLU A 163 9.08 48.59 41.45
N VAL A 164 9.21 49.32 40.33
CA VAL A 164 9.71 50.71 40.35
C VAL A 164 8.74 51.62 41.10
N GLN A 165 7.43 51.51 40.85
CA GLN A 165 6.42 52.30 41.55
C GLN A 165 6.39 52.02 43.04
N ILE A 166 6.49 50.74 43.45
CA ILE A 166 6.55 50.34 44.86
C ILE A 166 7.80 50.93 45.52
N ARG A 167 8.96 50.88 44.84
CA ARG A 167 10.20 51.49 45.34
C ARG A 167 10.06 53.00 45.52
N SER A 168 9.51 53.70 44.53
CA SER A 168 9.27 55.15 44.62
C SER A 168 8.36 55.50 45.79
N ARG A 169 7.20 54.82 45.92
CA ARG A 169 6.27 55.06 47.03
C ARG A 169 6.90 54.78 48.40
N ARG A 170 7.75 53.75 48.51
CA ARG A 170 8.48 53.48 49.75
C ARG A 170 9.41 54.62 50.13
N ILE A 171 10.11 55.21 49.16
CA ILE A 171 10.98 56.37 49.38
C ILE A 171 10.12 57.56 49.85
N ASP A 172 9.02 57.86 49.16
CA ASP A 172 8.13 58.97 49.51
C ASP A 172 7.59 58.84 50.94
N VAL A 173 7.17 57.65 51.34
CA VAL A 173 6.69 57.38 52.71
C VAL A 173 7.77 57.61 53.77
N VAL A 174 9.01 57.21 53.49
CA VAL A 174 10.14 57.44 54.41
C VAL A 174 10.42 58.94 54.54
N THR A 175 10.49 59.66 53.42
CA THR A 175 10.72 61.12 53.43
C THR A 175 9.64 61.86 54.22
N ILE A 176 8.36 61.56 53.97
CA ILE A 176 7.23 62.16 54.70
C ILE A 176 7.35 61.86 56.20
N HIS A 177 7.71 60.62 56.57
CA HIS A 177 7.88 60.26 57.96
C HIS A 177 9.03 61.04 58.63
N GLU A 178 10.16 61.20 57.96
CA GLU A 178 11.30 62.00 58.46
C GLU A 178 10.90 63.46 58.67
N GLU A 179 10.18 64.06 57.70
CA GLU A 179 9.65 65.43 57.82
C GLU A 179 8.68 65.57 59.00
N GLU A 180 7.77 64.61 59.19
CA GLU A 180 6.84 64.59 60.33
C GLU A 180 7.57 64.48 61.67
N VAL A 181 8.61 63.64 61.77
CA VAL A 181 9.44 63.52 62.98
C VAL A 181 10.16 64.83 63.26
N HIS A 182 10.79 65.44 62.25
CA HIS A 182 11.46 66.73 62.39
C HIS A 182 10.51 67.85 62.81
N ALA A 183 9.31 67.90 62.25
CA ALA A 183 8.29 68.88 62.63
C ALA A 183 7.86 68.72 64.10
N LYS A 184 7.61 67.48 64.56
CA LYS A 184 7.27 67.18 65.96
C LYS A 184 8.37 67.59 66.93
N LEU A 185 9.64 67.34 66.57
CA LEU A 185 10.79 67.75 67.39
C LEU A 185 10.88 69.27 67.52
N ARG A 186 10.74 70.03 66.42
CA ARG A 186 10.73 71.50 66.45
C ARG A 186 9.63 72.06 67.33
N ILE A 187 8.40 71.53 67.23
CA ILE A 187 7.27 71.96 68.08
C ILE A 187 7.58 71.69 69.56
N SER A 188 8.20 70.55 69.87
CA SER A 188 8.60 70.21 71.24
C SER A 188 9.68 71.16 71.78
N GLU A 189 10.70 71.49 70.98
CA GLU A 189 11.75 72.43 71.33
C GLU A 189 11.22 73.85 71.55
N ASP A 190 10.37 74.34 70.66
CA ASP A 190 9.74 75.67 70.79
C ASP A 190 8.84 75.73 72.03
N SER A 191 8.10 74.65 72.32
CA SER A 191 7.29 74.54 73.53
C SER A 191 8.16 74.59 74.79
N ARG A 192 9.32 73.94 74.80
CA ARG A 192 10.30 74.02 75.91
C ARG A 192 10.88 75.42 76.08
N ARG A 193 11.12 76.15 74.99
CA ARG A 193 11.64 77.54 75.04
C ARG A 193 10.64 78.52 75.63
N ARG A 194 9.33 78.31 75.46
CA ARG A 194 8.26 79.21 75.96
C ARG A 194 7.94 79.04 77.44
N ILE A 195 8.44 78.00 78.10
CA ILE A 195 8.16 77.67 79.52
C ILE A 195 9.31 78.14 80.44
N LYS A 196 10.43 78.64 79.88
CA LYS A 196 11.50 79.31 80.61
C LYS A 196 11.33 80.82 80.57
#